data_AF-A0A8I1FPN8-F1
#
_entry.id   AF-A0A8I1FPN8-F1
#
_cell.length_a   1.000
_cell.length_b   1.000
_cell.length_c   1.000
_cell.angle_alpha   90.00
_cell.angle_beta   90.00
_cell.angle_gamma   90.00
#
_symmetry.space_group_name_H-M   'P 1'
#
loop_
_entity.id
_entity.type
_entity.pdbx_description
1 polymer ?
#
loop_
_entity_poly.entity_id
_entity_poly.type
_entity_poly.pdbx_seq_one_letter_code
_entity_poly.pdbx_strand_id
1 'polypeptide(L)' 'MTEHFTRWDSTEFLKTEEDIGHYLEACRDEAGDDPAFIAKALGRVAKARETLKTLDNQPSQSRTDTVR' A
#
# COMPACT_ATOMS: atom_id res chain seq x y z
N MET A 1 21.12 6.15 26.85
CA MET A 1 20.98 6.09 25.38
C MET A 1 19.49 6.14 25.10
N THR A 2 19.00 7.21 24.47
CA THR A 2 17.58 7.33 24.09
C THR A 2 17.40 6.76 22.70
N GLU A 3 16.74 5.62 22.61
CA GLU A 3 16.42 4.95 21.35
C GLU A 3 15.20 5.65 20.73
N HIS A 4 15.36 6.18 19.52
CA HIS A 4 14.28 6.81 18.76
C HIS A 4 13.62 5.77 17.87
N PHE A 5 12.44 5.30 18.27
CA PHE A 5 11.62 4.41 17.45
C PHE A 5 10.70 5.23 16.56
N THR A 6 10.96 5.25 15.25
CA THR A 6 10.02 5.77 14.26
C THR A 6 8.91 4.74 14.05
N ARG A 7 7.67 5.22 13.90
CA ARG A 7 6.54 4.37 13.53
C ARG A 7 6.79 3.84 12.13
N TRP A 8 7.13 2.56 12.03
CA TRP A 8 7.23 1.88 10.74
C TRP A 8 5.81 1.71 10.17
N ASP A 9 5.57 2.28 8.99
CA ASP A 9 4.33 2.09 8.26
C ASP A 9 4.58 1.28 6.98
N SER A 10 4.20 0.00 7.03
CA SER A 10 4.40 -0.91 5.90
C SER A 10 3.59 -0.53 4.66
N THR A 11 2.61 0.39 4.77
CA THR A 11 1.81 0.82 3.61
C THR A 11 2.56 1.75 2.67
N GLU A 12 3.64 2.39 3.12
CA GLU A 12 4.48 3.23 2.27
C GLU A 12 5.25 2.44 1.21
N PHE A 13 5.43 1.13 1.43
CA PHE A 13 6.12 0.21 0.53
C PHE A 13 5.16 -0.58 -0.37
N LEU A 14 3.85 -0.53 -0.10
CA LEU A 14 2.80 -1.25 -0.83
C LEU A 14 2.40 -0.49 -2.11
N LYS A 15 3.37 -0.22 -2.99
CA LYS A 15 3.17 0.58 -4.22
C LYS A 15 2.82 -0.26 -5.44
N THR A 16 3.05 -1.57 -5.40
CA THR A 16 2.74 -2.47 -6.50
C THR A 16 1.90 -3.66 -6.03
N GLU A 17 1.25 -4.34 -6.98
CA GLU A 17 0.55 -5.60 -6.68
C GLU A 17 1.52 -6.69 -6.19
N GLU A 18 2.78 -6.63 -6.61
CA GLU A 18 3.85 -7.54 -6.17
C GLU A 18 4.19 -7.30 -4.69
N ASP A 19 4.39 -6.05 -4.28
CA ASP A 19 4.62 -5.68 -2.87
C ASP A 19 3.46 -6.12 -1.97
N ILE A 20 2.23 -5.99 -2.48
CA ILE A 20 1.02 -6.45 -1.78
C ILE A 20 1.04 -7.96 -1.58
N GLY A 21 1.46 -8.72 -2.59
CA GLY A 21 1.63 -10.17 -2.50
C GLY A 21 2.65 -10.55 -1.43
N HIS A 22 3.82 -9.92 -1.45
CA HIS A 22 4.88 -10.14 -0.45
C HIS A 22 4.42 -9.79 0.98
N TYR A 23 3.69 -8.69 1.16
CA TYR A 23 3.15 -8.31 2.47
C TYR A 23 2.10 -9.28 2.99
N LEU A 24 1.20 -9.77 2.13
CA LEU A 24 0.20 -10.76 2.52
C LEU A 24 0.83 -12.12 2.85
N GLU A 25 1.88 -12.51 2.13
CA GLU A 25 2.63 -13.73 2.44
C GLU A 25 3.35 -13.62 3.78
N ALA A 26 4.04 -12.50 4.04
CA ALA A 26 4.67 -12.23 5.33
C ALA A 26 3.64 -12.17 6.46
N CYS A 27 2.49 -11.51 6.22
CA CYS A 27 1.39 -11.49 7.18
C CYS A 27 0.81 -12.88 7.42
N ARG A 28 0.74 -13.76 6.41
CA ARG A 28 0.23 -15.13 6.57
C ARG A 28 1.18 -15.97 7.43
N ASP A 29 2.48 -15.82 7.23
CA ASP A 29 3.50 -16.53 8.02
C ASP A 29 3.50 -16.05 9.48
N GLU A 30 3.37 -14.74 9.70
CA GLU A 30 3.40 -14.13 11.03
C GLU A 30 2.04 -14.17 11.77
N ALA A 31 0.91 -14.18 11.05
CA ALA A 31 -0.42 -14.16 11.66
C ALA A 31 -0.73 -15.43 12.45
N GLY A 32 -0.11 -16.57 12.14
CA GLY A 32 -0.39 -17.86 12.78
C GLY A 32 -1.89 -18.17 12.78
N ASP A 33 -2.53 -17.99 13.93
CA ASP A 33 -3.96 -18.24 14.19
C ASP A 33 -4.76 -16.96 14.53
N ASP A 34 -4.26 -15.78 14.19
CA ASP A 34 -4.94 -14.50 14.47
C ASP A 34 -5.71 -13.97 13.25
N PRO A 35 -7.03 -14.26 13.13
CA PRO A 35 -7.84 -13.81 12.00
C PRO A 35 -8.05 -12.28 12.01
N ALA A 36 -7.93 -11.62 13.16
CA ALA A 36 -8.05 -10.18 13.25
C ALA A 36 -6.83 -9.48 12.61
N PHE A 37 -5.65 -10.07 12.72
CA PHE A 37 -4.45 -9.61 12.03
C PHE A 37 -4.60 -9.65 10.51
N ILE A 38 -5.09 -10.77 9.96
CA ILE A 38 -5.33 -10.92 8.51
C ILE A 38 -6.40 -9.93 8.04
N ALA A 39 -7.50 -9.76 8.77
CA ALA A 39 -8.53 -8.78 8.43
C ALA A 39 -7.97 -7.34 8.37
N LYS A 40 -7.07 -7.00 9.30
CA LYS A 40 -6.41 -5.69 9.33
C LYS A 40 -5.40 -5.51 8.19
N ALA A 41 -4.67 -6.56 7.83
CA ALA A 41 -3.77 -6.57 6.68
C ALA A 41 -4.54 -6.39 5.36
N LEU A 42 -5.67 -7.10 5.20
CA LEU A 42 -6.56 -6.97 4.05
C LEU A 42 -7.14 -5.55 3.92
N GLY A 43 -7.51 -4.91 5.02
CA GLY A 43 -7.95 -3.51 5.01
C GLY A 43 -6.86 -2.53 4.51
N ARG A 44 -5.60 -2.77 4.87
CA ARG A 44 -4.46 -1.99 4.37
C ARG A 44 -4.22 -2.23 2.88
N VAL A 45 -4.26 -3.48 2.46
CA VAL A 45 -4.11 -3.87 1.04
C VAL A 45 -5.22 -3.26 0.19
N ALA A 46 -6.48 -3.29 0.65
CA ALA A 46 -7.59 -2.69 -0.08
C ALA A 46 -7.36 -1.18 -0.34
N LYS A 47 -6.87 -0.45 0.65
CA LYS A 47 -6.52 0.96 0.53
C LYS A 47 -5.32 1.19 -0.41
N ALA A 48 -4.28 0.36 -0.29
CA ALA A 48 -3.12 0.43 -1.17
C ALA A 48 -3.49 0.18 -2.65
N ARG A 49 -4.37 -0.79 -2.92
CA ARG A 49 -4.88 -1.07 -4.27
C ARG A 49 -5.71 0.07 -4.85
N GLU A 50 -6.54 0.72 -4.03
CA GLU A 50 -7.27 1.92 -4.45
C GLU A 50 -6.31 3.03 -4.87
N THR A 51 -5.27 3.30 -4.07
CA THR A 51 -4.24 4.28 -4.39
C THR A 51 -3.41 3.91 -5.62
N LEU A 52 -3.11 2.62 -5.83
CA LEU A 52 -2.40 2.15 -7.01
C LEU A 52 -3.24 2.34 -8.29
N LYS A 53 -4.52 1.98 -8.23
CA LYS A 53 -5.43 2.10 -9.38
C LYS A 53 -5.64 3.55 -9.82
N THR A 54 -5.65 4.50 -8.89
CA THR A 54 -5.77 5.93 -9.25
C THR A 54 -4.51 6.48 -9.93
N LEU A 55 -3.33 5.91 -9.63
CA LEU A 55 -2.08 6.30 -10.27
C LEU A 55 -1.94 5.74 -11.69
N ASP A 56 -2.42 4.52 -11.92
CA ASP A 56 -2.46 3.88 -13.25
C ASP A 56 -3.47 4.56 -14.19
N ASN A 57 -4.63 4.99 -13.67
CA ASN A 57 -5.68 5.64 -14.45
C ASN A 57 -5.52 7.17 -14.58
N GLN A 58 -4.30 7.71 -14.61
CA GLN A 58 -4.10 9.09 -15.04
C GLN A 58 -4.05 9.14 -16.57
N PRO A 59 -5.12 9.57 -17.27
CA PRO A 59 -4.94 10.03 -18.65
C PRO A 59 -3.93 11.17 -18.56
N SER A 60 -2.84 11.02 -19.30
CA SER A 60 -1.86 12.07 -19.59
C SER A 60 -2.56 13.42 -19.53
N GLN A 61 -2.30 14.19 -18.47
CA GLN A 61 -2.66 15.60 -18.41
C GLN A 61 -1.76 16.28 -19.44
N SER A 62 -2.07 16.06 -20.71
CA SER A 62 -1.48 16.71 -21.86
C SER A 62 -1.90 18.16 -21.73
N ARG A 63 -0.96 18.92 -21.18
CA ARG A 63 -0.83 20.36 -21.39
C ARG A 63 -1.00 20.65 -22.88
N THR A 64 -2.16 21.12 -23.25
CA THR A 64 -2.33 22.15 -24.28
C THR A 64 -3.19 23.18 -23.58
N ASP A 65 -2.59 24.13 -22.88
CA ASP A 65 -2.18 25.40 -23.51
C ASP A 65 -3.26 25.86 -24.49
N THR A 66 -4.40 26.26 -23.94
CA THR A 66 -5.29 27.18 -24.65
C THR A 66 -4.76 28.58 -24.37
N VAL A 67 -3.66 28.93 -25.04
CA VAL A 67 -3.49 30.29 -25.53
C VAL A 67 -4.56 30.47 -26.61
N ARG A 68 -5.68 31.10 -26.25
CA ARG A 68 -6.46 31.93 -27.16
C ARG A 68 -7.32 32.93 -26.42
#